data_AF-A0A927VGI3-F1
#
_entry.id   AF-A0A927VGI3-F1
#
_cell.length_a   1.000
_cell.length_b   1.000
_cell.length_c   1.000
_cell.angle_alpha   90.00
_cell.angle_beta   90.00
_cell.angle_gamma   90.00
#
_symmetry.space_group_name_H-M   'P 1'
#
loop_
_entity.id
_entity.type
_entity.pdbx_description
1 polymer ?
#
loop_
_entity_poly.entity_id
_entity_poly.type
_entity_poly.pdbx_seq_one_letter_code
_entity_poly.pdbx_strand_id
1 'polypeptide(L)'
;MKKILSIFCIIFVLTLTACGGKTPGTSTEDKTTNTTTEEPKIEKVVTILDEKRPVDEKGVLSYIHNEEIEAGIQQQIYNFQGNILLCSSYYDGKTGESNFILKLISTQTGELLGQKECSGMEIAMIQVLDRHVVLSDNPTGKVIIFDGELNIEKEYTLPSGSIFLNRMMTKAYIVDYEKGILAVDLSDGSEKRWAEEITGAYVSKMCGDYVTLTYTDSKTGLSSYAVMNLAGEELDILDLNKSLYAVEHNSRVWLGGMVGESEQYFYGTEEVPQSFQLESGTMATFVRNSDELLITEMKGDGSMDFYAYHPDGTFYSMMNLPGGTEGYLESIVWFENLGGYLLTNIEAPGVDKLYFWDLSVSVEGEDLKLTELKDEVLTGDAVSADLYKKAQTIGDKYGVTIKIAEQCDTDYNDYMVEQNLNAEKISRGLDIIDLSLASYPDGFIDQLYFGYFREIEINLMGNIYAVNQVEENKNGFDSFIAFVQSNEEKYVMVFDMGRGQLMEQDLYHEFAHLIDKKMQNLVDRGEKVKFSEERWASLNPDGFDYCYSYTDVPDSYYYDGYDDFFIDIYSRTFPTEDRARVMEYAMIGAEFCFDTYPGLTDKIEYYSECIRDAFDTTGWPEVTKWEEMLKYVD
;
A
#
# COMPACT_ATOMS: atom_id res chain seq x y z
N MET A 1 -23.93 27.31 51.11
CA MET A 1 -23.34 27.97 52.29
C MET A 1 -21.87 27.59 52.42
N LYS A 2 -21.07 28.49 52.99
CA LYS A 2 -19.90 28.31 53.88
C LYS A 2 -19.30 26.90 54.09
N LYS A 3 -17.97 26.70 54.26
CA LYS A 3 -16.74 27.53 54.03
C LYS A 3 -15.50 26.75 54.54
N ILE A 4 -14.26 27.21 54.23
CA ILE A 4 -13.02 27.09 55.08
C ILE A 4 -12.40 25.66 55.15
N LEU A 5 -11.08 25.39 55.15
CA LEU A 5 -9.76 26.11 54.98
C LEU A 5 -8.75 25.05 54.40
N SER A 6 -7.45 25.22 54.08
CA SER A 6 -6.39 26.20 54.42
C SER A 6 -5.21 26.07 53.42
N ILE A 7 -4.57 27.17 52.96
CA ILE A 7 -3.18 27.61 53.33
C ILE A 7 -2.06 26.60 52.92
N PHE A 8 -1.04 26.92 52.10
CA PHE A 8 -0.56 28.16 51.44
C PHE A 8 0.22 27.80 50.13
N CYS A 9 1.01 28.60 49.37
CA CYS A 9 1.68 29.92 49.50
C CYS A 9 1.84 30.55 48.06
N ILE A 10 1.71 31.87 47.85
CA ILE A 10 2.78 32.90 47.65
C ILE A 10 3.66 32.73 46.37
N ILE A 11 3.45 33.46 45.23
CA ILE A 11 3.59 34.93 44.91
C ILE A 11 4.99 35.22 44.28
N PHE A 12 5.25 36.03 43.23
CA PHE A 12 4.58 37.09 42.40
C PHE A 12 5.44 37.32 41.10
N VAL A 13 5.14 38.08 40.02
CA VAL A 13 3.94 38.75 39.41
C VAL A 13 4.30 39.18 37.95
N LEU A 14 3.37 39.17 36.98
CA LEU A 14 2.78 40.29 36.17
C LEU A 14 3.64 41.57 35.90
N THR A 15 3.43 42.41 34.87
CA THR A 15 2.22 42.67 34.03
C THR A 15 2.60 43.32 32.68
N LEU A 16 1.74 43.21 31.67
CA LEU A 16 1.64 44.15 30.53
C LEU A 16 0.88 45.43 30.93
N THR A 17 1.23 46.58 30.34
CA THR A 17 0.30 47.73 30.20
C THR A 17 0.64 48.58 28.98
N ALA A 18 -0.39 49.00 28.25
CA ALA A 18 -0.33 50.06 27.24
C ALA A 18 -1.42 51.11 27.54
N CYS A 19 -1.14 52.39 27.26
CA CYS A 19 -2.09 53.45 26.84
C CYS A 19 -1.39 54.82 26.84
N GLY A 20 -1.83 55.74 25.97
CA GLY A 20 -1.23 57.07 25.83
C GLY A 20 -1.93 58.19 26.62
N GLY A 21 -1.31 59.38 26.64
CA GLY A 21 -1.82 60.61 27.25
C GLY A 21 -1.35 61.86 26.48
N LYS A 22 -2.02 63.00 26.65
CA LYS A 22 -1.82 64.22 25.83
C LYS A 22 -0.87 65.25 26.46
N THR A 23 -0.33 66.10 25.57
CA THR A 23 0.37 67.40 25.74
C THR A 23 -0.32 68.38 26.73
N PRO A 24 0.35 69.43 27.28
CA PRO A 24 1.20 70.38 26.51
C PRO A 24 2.37 71.16 27.20
N GLY A 25 3.18 71.84 26.37
CA GLY A 25 3.54 73.26 26.61
C GLY A 25 5.02 73.69 26.66
N THR A 26 5.48 74.46 25.65
CA THR A 26 6.67 75.38 25.63
C THR A 26 8.07 74.78 25.90
N SER A 27 9.22 75.26 25.40
CA SER A 27 9.68 76.23 24.36
C SER A 27 11.22 76.01 24.24
N THR A 28 11.97 76.21 23.14
CA THR A 28 12.22 77.43 22.33
C THR A 28 12.98 77.10 21.02
N GLU A 29 13.08 78.10 20.14
CA GLU A 29 13.90 78.32 18.92
C GLU A 29 15.18 77.46 18.63
N ASP A 30 15.31 77.13 17.34
CA ASP A 30 16.52 77.03 16.49
C ASP A 30 17.88 76.54 17.02
N LYS A 31 18.39 75.49 16.35
CA LYS A 31 19.48 75.67 15.37
C LYS A 31 19.61 74.54 14.35
N THR A 32 19.79 74.91 13.08
CA THR A 32 20.19 74.00 12.01
C THR A 32 21.70 73.79 12.01
N THR A 33 22.13 72.52 12.09
CA THR A 33 23.46 72.07 11.70
C THR A 33 23.33 70.78 10.92
N ASN A 34 23.61 70.83 9.61
CA ASN A 34 23.69 69.62 8.79
C ASN A 34 24.92 68.80 9.21
N THR A 35 24.69 67.69 9.90
CA THR A 35 25.63 66.58 9.97
C THR A 35 25.10 65.45 9.12
N THR A 36 25.60 65.33 7.89
CA THR A 36 25.37 64.20 7.02
C THR A 36 25.85 62.94 7.73
N THR A 37 24.91 62.19 8.30
CA THR A 37 25.19 60.87 8.84
C THR A 37 24.95 59.93 7.68
N GLU A 38 26.03 59.40 7.09
CA GLU A 38 25.89 58.31 6.14
C GLU A 38 25.29 57.13 6.91
N GLU A 39 24.07 56.73 6.55
CA GLU A 39 23.54 55.44 6.98
C GLU A 39 24.53 54.37 6.55
N PRO A 40 24.88 53.41 7.42
CA PRO A 40 25.76 52.33 7.02
C PRO A 40 25.11 51.62 5.85
N LYS A 41 25.78 51.59 4.70
CA LYS A 41 25.36 50.75 3.59
C LYS A 41 25.35 49.31 4.09
N ILE A 42 24.16 48.80 4.38
CA ILE A 42 23.89 47.39 4.39
C ILE A 42 24.11 46.96 2.94
N GLU A 43 25.27 46.39 2.65
CA GLU A 43 25.48 45.72 1.38
C GLU A 43 24.40 44.65 1.27
N LYS A 44 23.55 44.75 0.24
CA LYS A 44 22.50 43.76 0.02
C LYS A 44 23.23 42.43 -0.18
N VAL A 45 23.03 41.50 0.74
CA VAL A 45 23.47 40.11 0.54
C VAL A 45 22.72 39.63 -0.71
N VAL A 46 23.46 39.48 -1.80
CA VAL A 46 22.96 38.86 -3.02
C VAL A 46 22.59 37.42 -2.63
N THR A 47 21.40 36.99 -3.05
CA THR A 47 20.90 35.63 -2.84
C THR A 47 20.91 34.86 -4.17
N ILE A 48 20.81 33.52 -4.15
CA ILE A 48 20.56 32.77 -5.41
C ILE A 48 19.23 33.18 -6.09
N LEU A 49 18.33 33.84 -5.36
CA LEU A 49 17.06 34.37 -5.83
C LEU A 49 17.18 35.79 -6.44
N ASP A 50 18.33 36.47 -6.37
CA ASP A 50 18.47 37.88 -6.78
C ASP A 50 18.26 38.10 -8.29
N GLU A 51 18.61 37.10 -9.12
CA GLU A 51 18.40 37.14 -10.57
C GLU A 51 17.22 36.25 -11.04
N LYS A 52 16.34 35.82 -10.12
CA LYS A 52 15.19 34.97 -10.45
C LYS A 52 14.25 35.65 -11.44
N ARG A 53 13.75 34.90 -12.43
CA ARG A 53 12.92 35.40 -13.53
C ARG A 53 11.53 34.78 -13.43
N PRO A 54 10.47 35.55 -13.14
CA PRO A 54 9.10 35.06 -13.14
C PRO A 54 8.76 34.28 -14.41
N VAL A 55 8.13 33.12 -14.23
CA VAL A 55 7.60 32.28 -15.30
C VAL A 55 6.15 32.67 -15.58
N ASP A 56 5.38 32.96 -14.52
CA ASP A 56 3.99 33.42 -14.55
C ASP A 56 3.85 34.93 -14.23
N GLU A 57 2.65 35.49 -14.44
CA GLU A 57 2.37 36.91 -14.22
C GLU A 57 2.38 37.37 -12.75
N LYS A 58 2.17 36.45 -11.79
CA LYS A 58 2.19 36.73 -10.34
C LYS A 58 3.59 36.55 -9.74
N GLY A 59 4.44 35.74 -10.38
CA GLY A 59 5.78 35.38 -9.92
C GLY A 59 5.81 34.25 -8.89
N VAL A 60 4.77 33.40 -8.87
CA VAL A 60 4.68 32.21 -8.00
C VAL A 60 5.81 31.24 -8.33
N LEU A 61 6.04 31.00 -9.63
CA LEU A 61 7.17 30.23 -10.13
C LEU A 61 8.19 31.17 -10.76
N SER A 62 9.47 31.00 -10.42
CA SER A 62 10.58 31.77 -10.99
C SER A 62 11.72 30.86 -11.41
N TYR A 63 12.17 30.98 -12.66
CA TYR A 63 13.39 30.34 -13.16
C TYR A 63 14.63 31.00 -12.55
N ILE A 64 15.61 30.18 -12.18
CA ILE A 64 16.91 30.60 -11.68
C ILE A 64 17.98 30.04 -12.60
N HIS A 65 18.77 30.93 -13.19
CA HIS A 65 19.93 30.52 -13.98
C HIS A 65 21.07 30.07 -13.06
N ASN A 66 21.65 28.90 -13.32
CA ASN A 66 22.84 28.44 -12.61
C ASN A 66 23.70 27.52 -13.49
N GLU A 67 24.92 27.95 -13.82
CA GLU A 67 25.82 27.22 -14.73
C GLU A 67 26.17 25.81 -14.24
N GLU A 68 26.24 25.57 -12.93
CA GLU A 68 26.60 24.26 -12.37
C GLU A 68 25.45 23.25 -12.43
N ILE A 69 24.20 23.72 -12.44
CA ILE A 69 23.00 22.90 -12.66
C ILE A 69 22.81 22.68 -14.16
N GLU A 70 22.82 23.74 -14.97
CA GLU A 70 22.60 23.65 -16.43
C GLU A 70 23.73 22.91 -17.19
N ALA A 71 24.87 22.66 -16.54
CA ALA A 71 25.94 21.81 -17.06
C ALA A 71 25.71 20.29 -16.86
N GLY A 72 24.66 19.90 -16.14
CA GLY A 72 24.30 18.49 -15.89
C GLY A 72 22.97 18.09 -16.51
N ILE A 73 22.62 16.81 -16.31
CA ILE A 73 21.42 16.14 -16.82
C ILE A 73 20.93 15.20 -15.72
N GLN A 74 19.61 15.16 -15.47
CA GLN A 74 18.98 14.28 -14.47
C GLN A 74 19.55 14.48 -13.06
N GLN A 75 19.71 15.73 -12.64
CA GLN A 75 20.15 16.09 -11.29
C GLN A 75 19.00 16.12 -10.29
N GLN A 76 19.13 15.27 -9.27
CA GLN A 76 18.32 15.34 -8.06
C GLN A 76 18.94 16.34 -7.09
N ILE A 77 18.12 17.26 -6.59
CA ILE A 77 18.49 18.17 -5.50
C ILE A 77 18.08 17.62 -4.13
N TYR A 78 18.86 17.99 -3.12
CA TYR A 78 18.67 17.72 -1.71
C TYR A 78 19.02 19.00 -0.91
N ASN A 79 18.30 19.28 0.17
CA ASN A 79 18.66 20.36 1.10
C ASN A 79 19.73 19.83 2.07
N PHE A 80 20.95 20.38 1.98
CA PHE A 80 22.04 20.04 2.87
C PHE A 80 22.54 21.30 3.58
N GLN A 81 22.24 21.43 4.87
CA GLN A 81 22.63 22.57 5.71
C GLN A 81 22.10 23.93 5.19
N GLY A 82 20.99 23.95 4.46
CA GLY A 82 20.45 25.14 3.78
C GLY A 82 21.09 25.43 2.41
N ASN A 83 22.01 24.59 1.94
CA ASN A 83 22.62 24.65 0.62
C ASN A 83 22.03 23.56 -0.30
N ILE A 84 22.18 23.73 -1.61
CA ILE A 84 21.72 22.74 -2.59
C ILE A 84 22.80 21.67 -2.74
N LEU A 85 22.52 20.45 -2.31
CA LEU A 85 23.29 19.27 -2.69
C LEU A 85 22.67 18.69 -3.97
N LEU A 86 23.43 18.71 -5.06
CA LEU A 86 23.09 18.03 -6.31
C LEU A 86 23.68 16.62 -6.30
N CYS A 87 22.95 15.67 -6.87
CA CYS A 87 23.45 14.37 -7.27
C CYS A 87 23.06 14.08 -8.73
N SER A 88 24.05 13.72 -9.54
CA SER A 88 23.86 13.13 -10.88
C SER A 88 24.68 11.87 -11.04
N SER A 89 24.30 11.05 -12.03
CA SER A 89 25.07 9.89 -12.45
C SER A 89 25.49 10.00 -13.92
N TYR A 90 26.59 9.35 -14.29
CA TYR A 90 26.98 9.14 -15.68
C TYR A 90 27.75 7.83 -15.86
N TYR A 91 27.65 7.26 -17.05
CA TYR A 91 28.36 6.04 -17.43
C TYR A 91 29.64 6.37 -18.23
N ASP A 92 30.84 6.03 -17.72
CA ASP A 92 32.06 6.16 -18.52
C ASP A 92 32.24 4.93 -19.42
N GLY A 93 31.88 5.07 -20.69
CA GLY A 93 32.06 4.05 -21.72
C GLY A 93 33.52 3.63 -21.99
N LYS A 94 34.52 4.18 -21.27
CA LYS A 94 35.91 3.68 -21.27
C LYS A 94 36.18 2.62 -20.19
N THR A 95 35.61 2.78 -19.00
CA THR A 95 35.77 1.82 -17.89
C THR A 95 34.66 0.79 -17.88
N GLY A 96 33.45 1.17 -18.33
CA GLY A 96 32.24 0.40 -18.15
C GLY A 96 31.57 0.62 -16.79
N GLU A 97 32.01 1.64 -16.04
CA GLU A 97 31.50 1.96 -14.70
C GLU A 97 30.51 3.12 -14.75
N SER A 98 29.44 3.01 -13.96
CA SER A 98 28.64 4.16 -13.54
C SER A 98 29.38 4.93 -12.44
N ASN A 99 29.28 6.25 -12.49
CA ASN A 99 29.92 7.20 -11.59
C ASN A 99 28.87 8.21 -11.11
N PHE A 100 28.98 8.63 -9.85
CA PHE A 100 28.09 9.61 -9.24
C PHE A 100 28.86 10.88 -8.90
N ILE A 101 28.29 12.04 -9.21
CA ILE A 101 28.84 13.36 -8.86
C ILE A 101 27.93 13.99 -7.82
N LEU A 102 28.53 14.33 -6.67
CA LEU A 102 27.95 15.22 -5.68
C LEU A 102 28.50 16.64 -5.92
N LYS A 103 27.63 17.65 -6.01
CA LYS A 103 28.02 19.07 -5.96
C LYS A 103 27.28 19.77 -4.81
N LEU A 104 27.95 20.66 -4.10
CA LEU A 104 27.34 21.51 -3.08
C LEU A 104 27.33 22.96 -3.57
N ILE A 105 26.15 23.56 -3.72
CA ILE A 105 25.95 24.93 -4.20
C ILE A 105 25.34 25.80 -3.11
N SER A 106 25.93 26.99 -2.93
CA SER A 106 25.49 28.01 -2.00
C SER A 106 24.10 28.56 -2.38
N THR A 107 23.08 28.43 -1.52
CA THR A 107 21.81 29.17 -1.72
C THR A 107 21.97 30.67 -1.47
N GLN A 108 23.06 31.08 -0.81
CA GLN A 108 23.39 32.48 -0.62
C GLN A 108 24.01 33.07 -1.89
N THR A 109 25.05 32.46 -2.47
CA THR A 109 25.80 33.08 -3.59
C THR A 109 25.56 32.45 -4.97
N GLY A 110 24.91 31.28 -5.05
CA GLY A 110 24.80 30.49 -6.27
C GLY A 110 26.10 29.79 -6.69
N GLU A 111 27.19 29.97 -5.93
CA GLU A 111 28.52 29.44 -6.24
C GLU A 111 28.69 27.99 -5.79
N LEU A 112 29.53 27.24 -6.50
CA LEU A 112 30.00 25.91 -6.11
C LEU A 112 30.89 26.00 -4.86
N LEU A 113 30.45 25.38 -3.77
CA LEU A 113 31.20 25.26 -2.51
C LEU A 113 32.12 24.04 -2.51
N GLY A 114 31.74 22.96 -3.20
CA GLY A 114 32.54 21.74 -3.32
C GLY A 114 31.95 20.74 -4.31
N GLN A 115 32.78 19.82 -4.80
CA GLN A 115 32.37 18.72 -5.68
C GLN A 115 33.12 17.44 -5.33
N LYS A 116 32.45 16.29 -5.46
CA LYS A 116 33.00 14.96 -5.23
C LYS A 116 32.52 13.98 -6.31
N GLU A 117 33.43 13.19 -6.86
CA GLU A 117 33.15 12.12 -7.83
C GLU A 117 33.37 10.76 -7.16
N CYS A 118 32.46 9.82 -7.39
CA CYS A 118 32.44 8.48 -6.78
C CYS A 118 32.22 7.42 -7.86
N SER A 119 33.21 6.55 -8.10
CA SER A 119 33.13 5.46 -9.08
C SER A 119 32.75 4.12 -8.46
N GLY A 120 32.39 3.13 -9.30
CA GLY A 120 32.09 1.76 -8.86
C GLY A 120 30.87 1.70 -7.95
N MET A 121 29.75 2.26 -8.42
CA MET A 121 28.40 2.19 -7.86
C MET A 121 27.43 2.10 -9.05
N GLU A 122 26.33 1.36 -8.92
CA GLU A 122 25.37 1.07 -9.99
C GLU A 122 24.04 1.81 -9.80
N ILE A 123 23.48 1.76 -8.59
CA ILE A 123 22.20 2.38 -8.20
C ILE A 123 22.40 2.99 -6.81
N ALA A 124 22.90 4.21 -6.77
CA ALA A 124 23.16 4.92 -5.51
C ALA A 124 21.93 5.70 -5.02
N MET A 125 21.62 5.55 -3.74
CA MET A 125 20.66 6.37 -2.98
C MET A 125 21.42 7.39 -2.12
N ILE A 126 20.78 8.54 -1.85
CA ILE A 126 21.28 9.54 -0.91
C ILE A 126 20.38 9.64 0.32
N GLN A 127 21.01 9.66 1.48
CA GLN A 127 20.43 10.05 2.75
C GLN A 127 21.23 11.24 3.31
N VAL A 128 20.53 12.26 3.84
CA VAL A 128 21.14 13.44 4.46
C VAL A 128 20.95 13.36 5.98
N LEU A 129 22.05 13.39 6.75
CA LEU A 129 22.06 13.19 8.21
C LEU A 129 22.75 14.36 8.93
N ASP A 130 21.98 15.42 9.20
CA ASP A 130 22.31 16.68 9.92
C ASP A 130 23.54 17.46 9.38
N ARG A 131 24.72 16.84 9.44
CA ARG A 131 26.02 17.38 9.00
C ARG A 131 26.74 16.52 7.96
N HIS A 132 26.14 15.40 7.56
CA HIS A 132 26.77 14.39 6.73
C HIS A 132 25.86 14.03 5.55
N VAL A 133 26.49 13.60 4.46
CA VAL A 133 25.82 12.96 3.31
C VAL A 133 26.19 11.49 3.34
N VAL A 134 25.21 10.61 3.18
CA VAL A 134 25.43 9.17 2.99
C VAL A 134 25.04 8.84 1.55
N LEU A 135 25.96 8.21 0.81
CA LEU A 135 25.74 7.67 -0.53
C LEU A 135 25.87 6.15 -0.45
N SER A 136 24.78 5.43 -0.71
CA SER A 136 24.71 3.97 -0.58
C SER A 136 24.28 3.31 -1.88
N ASP A 137 25.05 2.33 -2.35
CA ASP A 137 24.76 1.56 -3.56
C ASP A 137 24.05 0.24 -3.25
N ASN A 138 22.84 0.07 -3.79
CA ASN A 138 22.00 -1.08 -3.43
C ASN A 138 22.55 -2.43 -3.93
N PRO A 139 23.09 -2.56 -5.17
CA PRO A 139 23.63 -3.83 -5.66
C PRO A 139 24.95 -4.26 -5.01
N THR A 140 25.92 -3.35 -4.83
CA THR A 140 27.24 -3.69 -4.26
C THR A 140 27.30 -3.61 -2.73
N GLY A 141 26.30 -3.01 -2.08
CA GLY A 141 26.28 -2.76 -0.64
C GLY A 141 27.32 -1.73 -0.17
N LYS A 142 27.92 -0.97 -1.09
CA LYS A 142 28.93 0.05 -0.79
C LYS A 142 28.27 1.29 -0.21
N VAL A 143 28.74 1.75 0.96
CA VAL A 143 28.27 2.97 1.62
C VAL A 143 29.42 3.92 1.85
N ILE A 144 29.27 5.19 1.46
CA ILE A 144 30.24 6.26 1.68
C ILE A 144 29.59 7.34 2.53
N ILE A 145 30.27 7.78 3.59
CA ILE A 145 29.83 8.88 4.46
C ILE A 145 30.74 10.07 4.23
N PHE A 146 30.15 11.23 3.92
CA PHE A 146 30.83 12.50 3.69
C PHE A 146 30.54 13.53 4.78
N ASP A 147 31.48 14.43 5.04
CA ASP A 147 31.29 15.60 5.90
C ASP A 147 30.56 16.77 5.18
N GLY A 148 30.43 17.90 5.88
CA GLY A 148 29.84 19.14 5.36
C GLY A 148 30.59 19.82 4.22
N GLU A 149 31.80 19.36 3.87
CA GLU A 149 32.63 19.86 2.76
C GLU A 149 32.76 18.81 1.62
N LEU A 150 32.01 17.70 1.70
CA LEU A 150 32.08 16.52 0.81
C LEU A 150 33.42 15.76 0.85
N ASN A 151 34.18 15.86 1.96
CA ASN A 151 35.29 14.95 2.24
C ASN A 151 34.74 13.60 2.72
N ILE A 152 35.40 12.49 2.36
CA ILE A 152 35.02 11.15 2.84
C ILE A 152 35.51 11.00 4.29
N GLU A 153 34.59 10.74 5.22
CA GLU A 153 34.92 10.37 6.60
C GLU A 153 35.06 8.86 6.77
N LYS A 154 34.17 8.08 6.12
CA LYS A 154 34.13 6.62 6.22
C LYS A 154 33.64 5.97 4.94
N GLU A 155 34.07 4.73 4.72
CA GLU A 155 33.52 3.81 3.73
C GLU A 155 33.19 2.47 4.41
N TYR A 156 32.11 1.83 3.96
CA TYR A 156 31.66 0.50 4.40
C TYR A 156 31.30 -0.36 3.18
N THR A 157 31.35 -1.67 3.35
CA THR A 157 30.75 -2.65 2.44
C THR A 157 29.85 -3.55 3.28
N LEU A 158 28.56 -3.48 3.01
CA LEU A 158 27.48 -4.17 3.73
C LEU A 158 26.84 -5.22 2.80
N PRO A 159 25.91 -6.04 3.30
CA PRO A 159 25.00 -6.80 2.42
C PRO A 159 24.25 -5.90 1.41
N SER A 160 23.94 -6.46 0.24
CA SER A 160 23.12 -5.82 -0.79
C SER A 160 21.67 -5.63 -0.33
N GLY A 161 21.01 -4.58 -0.80
CA GLY A 161 19.64 -4.20 -0.45
C GLY A 161 19.47 -2.68 -0.46
N SER A 162 18.30 -2.15 -0.08
CA SER A 162 18.14 -0.70 0.13
C SER A 162 18.62 -0.32 1.52
N ILE A 163 19.63 0.55 1.60
CA ILE A 163 20.39 0.82 2.83
C ILE A 163 20.04 2.19 3.42
N PHE A 164 19.78 2.23 4.73
CA PHE A 164 19.48 3.44 5.49
C PHE A 164 20.26 3.45 6.81
N LEU A 165 20.90 4.56 7.16
CA LEU A 165 21.61 4.71 8.44
C LEU A 165 20.71 5.36 9.49
N ASN A 166 20.91 5.01 10.76
CA ASN A 166 20.34 5.79 11.86
C ASN A 166 21.03 7.17 11.95
N ARG A 167 20.37 8.17 12.55
CA ARG A 167 20.95 9.54 12.72
C ARG A 167 22.35 9.55 13.32
N MET A 168 22.63 8.62 14.23
CA MET A 168 23.92 8.50 14.91
C MET A 168 25.03 7.83 14.06
N MET A 169 24.71 7.31 12.87
CA MET A 169 25.62 6.57 11.98
C MET A 169 26.38 5.44 12.71
N THR A 170 25.66 4.75 13.59
CA THR A 170 26.11 3.59 14.36
C THR A 170 25.47 2.29 13.89
N LYS A 171 24.34 2.36 13.19
CA LYS A 171 23.68 1.22 12.55
C LYS A 171 23.29 1.56 11.12
N ALA A 172 23.32 0.53 10.28
CA ALA A 172 22.64 0.52 8.99
C ALA A 172 21.50 -0.49 9.03
N TYR A 173 20.40 -0.17 8.36
CA TYR A 173 19.27 -1.03 8.11
C TYR A 173 19.18 -1.31 6.63
N ILE A 174 19.07 -2.58 6.27
CA ILE A 174 19.13 -3.08 4.90
C ILE A 174 17.81 -3.79 4.62
N VAL A 175 17.03 -3.23 3.69
CA VAL A 175 15.77 -3.81 3.23
C VAL A 175 16.06 -4.67 2.01
N ASP A 176 15.75 -5.95 2.11
CA ASP A 176 16.02 -6.97 1.10
C ASP A 176 14.78 -7.84 0.92
N TYR A 177 14.41 -8.11 -0.34
CA TYR A 177 13.16 -8.77 -0.68
C TYR A 177 13.06 -10.19 -0.09
N GLU A 178 14.15 -10.96 -0.08
CA GLU A 178 14.15 -12.34 0.42
C GLU A 178 14.36 -12.39 1.95
N LYS A 179 15.19 -11.49 2.49
CA LYS A 179 15.63 -11.52 3.90
C LYS A 179 14.75 -10.69 4.84
N GLY A 180 13.91 -9.79 4.30
CA GLY A 180 13.20 -8.78 5.06
C GLY A 180 14.14 -7.64 5.46
N ILE A 181 14.09 -7.20 6.73
CA ILE A 181 14.93 -6.11 7.22
C ILE A 181 16.07 -6.64 8.08
N LEU A 182 17.30 -6.32 7.71
CA LEU A 182 18.52 -6.63 8.46
C LEU A 182 19.09 -5.36 9.11
N ALA A 183 19.32 -5.39 10.42
CA ALA A 183 20.07 -4.37 11.14
C ALA A 183 21.54 -4.79 11.27
N VAL A 184 22.47 -3.88 10.96
CA VAL A 184 23.92 -4.11 11.02
C VAL A 184 24.58 -3.04 11.88
N ASP A 185 25.34 -3.44 12.90
CA ASP A 185 26.11 -2.52 13.73
C ASP A 185 27.40 -2.10 13.00
N LEU A 186 27.59 -0.78 12.82
CA LEU A 186 28.68 -0.20 12.04
C LEU A 186 30.00 -0.07 12.83
N SER A 187 30.08 -0.63 14.04
CA SER A 187 31.29 -0.69 14.87
C SER A 187 32.00 -2.05 14.83
N ASP A 188 31.27 -3.16 14.67
CA ASP A 188 31.83 -4.51 14.57
C ASP A 188 31.32 -5.36 13.39
N GLY A 189 30.32 -4.88 12.64
CA GLY A 189 29.73 -5.59 11.50
C GLY A 189 28.76 -6.70 11.90
N SER A 190 28.28 -6.72 13.15
CA SER A 190 27.32 -7.73 13.60
C SER A 190 25.93 -7.51 12.98
N GLU A 191 25.38 -8.58 12.42
CA GLU A 191 24.09 -8.59 11.72
C GLU A 191 22.99 -9.19 12.61
N LYS A 192 21.79 -8.61 12.58
CA LYS A 192 20.57 -9.16 13.21
C LYS A 192 19.35 -8.85 12.37
N ARG A 193 18.50 -9.84 12.07
CA ARG A 193 17.18 -9.60 11.49
C ARG A 193 16.36 -8.73 12.44
N TRP A 194 15.75 -7.65 11.94
CA TRP A 194 15.05 -6.67 12.78
C TRP A 194 13.66 -7.19 13.16
N ALA A 195 12.89 -7.63 12.16
CA ALA A 195 11.60 -8.31 12.28
C ALA A 195 11.64 -9.67 11.56
N GLU A 196 11.06 -10.71 12.15
CA GLU A 196 11.05 -12.08 11.57
C GLU A 196 9.81 -12.35 10.72
N GLU A 197 8.74 -11.61 11.01
CA GLU A 197 7.45 -11.54 10.35
C GLU A 197 7.51 -10.86 8.96
N ILE A 198 8.49 -9.99 8.71
CA ILE A 198 8.61 -9.25 7.45
C ILE A 198 9.36 -10.09 6.39
N THR A 199 8.66 -10.44 5.31
CA THR A 199 9.21 -11.06 4.09
C THR A 199 8.76 -10.30 2.84
N GLY A 200 9.38 -10.49 1.67
CA GLY A 200 8.96 -9.82 0.42
C GLY A 200 9.04 -8.28 0.48
N ALA A 201 9.97 -7.73 1.27
CA ALA A 201 9.97 -6.31 1.62
C ALA A 201 10.46 -5.41 0.47
N TYR A 202 9.75 -4.29 0.28
CA TYR A 202 10.06 -3.25 -0.69
C TYR A 202 9.94 -1.86 -0.04
N VAL A 203 10.81 -0.93 -0.42
CA VAL A 203 10.79 0.46 0.06
C VAL A 203 9.87 1.31 -0.81
N SER A 204 8.78 1.79 -0.22
CA SER A 204 7.78 2.62 -0.89
C SER A 204 8.23 4.09 -0.98
N LYS A 205 8.68 4.69 0.14
CA LYS A 205 9.14 6.08 0.21
C LYS A 205 10.11 6.30 1.38
N MET A 206 10.87 7.39 1.31
CA MET A 206 11.57 7.97 2.46
C MET A 206 11.20 9.44 2.61
N CYS A 207 10.83 9.87 3.83
CA CYS A 207 10.64 11.27 4.19
C CYS A 207 11.21 11.55 5.59
N GLY A 208 12.19 12.46 5.67
CA GLY A 208 12.93 12.69 6.91
C GLY A 208 13.62 11.42 7.40
N ASP A 209 13.38 11.07 8.67
CA ASP A 209 13.88 9.84 9.31
C ASP A 209 12.99 8.61 9.06
N TYR A 210 11.89 8.75 8.32
CA TYR A 210 10.88 7.69 8.15
C TYR A 210 11.02 7.02 6.79
N VAL A 211 11.13 5.69 6.79
CA VAL A 211 11.12 4.86 5.58
C VAL A 211 9.88 3.99 5.60
N THR A 212 9.01 4.13 4.61
CA THR A 212 7.79 3.32 4.46
C THR A 212 8.06 2.08 3.64
N LEU A 213 7.47 0.97 4.07
CA LEU A 213 7.63 -0.34 3.46
C LEU A 213 6.27 -0.94 3.08
N THR A 214 6.23 -1.61 1.94
CA THR A 214 5.24 -2.66 1.65
C THR A 214 5.94 -4.01 1.78
N TYR A 215 5.31 -5.00 2.40
CA TYR A 215 5.89 -6.33 2.62
C TYR A 215 4.80 -7.41 2.64
N THR A 216 5.19 -8.69 2.70
CA THR A 216 4.29 -9.83 2.98
C THR A 216 4.53 -10.31 4.41
N ASP A 217 3.50 -10.27 5.25
CA ASP A 217 3.56 -10.87 6.60
C ASP A 217 3.64 -12.39 6.49
N SER A 218 4.65 -12.99 7.14
CA SER A 218 4.94 -14.41 6.97
C SER A 218 3.95 -15.35 7.67
N LYS A 219 3.16 -14.87 8.63
CA LYS A 219 2.18 -15.69 9.35
C LYS A 219 0.87 -15.79 8.58
N THR A 220 0.40 -14.65 8.07
CA THR A 220 -0.89 -14.50 7.40
C THR A 220 -0.78 -14.63 5.88
N GLY A 221 0.38 -14.34 5.30
CA GLY A 221 0.56 -14.20 3.85
C GLY A 221 -0.01 -12.90 3.28
N LEU A 222 -0.43 -11.94 4.11
CA LEU A 222 -1.05 -10.68 3.67
C LEU A 222 0.01 -9.66 3.24
N SER A 223 -0.31 -8.90 2.19
CA SER A 223 0.40 -7.68 1.81
C SER A 223 0.14 -6.63 2.89
N SER A 224 1.19 -6.22 3.61
CA SER A 224 1.14 -5.43 4.84
C SER A 224 2.14 -4.26 4.78
N TYR A 225 2.03 -3.33 5.72
CA TYR A 225 2.73 -2.05 5.66
C TYR A 225 3.46 -1.76 6.97
N ALA A 226 4.63 -1.13 6.88
CA ALA A 226 5.46 -0.79 8.04
C ALA A 226 6.20 0.53 7.84
N VAL A 227 6.61 1.16 8.94
CA VAL A 227 7.51 2.32 8.95
C VAL A 227 8.71 2.08 9.84
N MET A 228 9.89 2.30 9.29
CA MET A 228 11.14 2.37 10.05
C MET A 228 11.36 3.82 10.50
N ASN A 229 11.37 4.08 11.80
CA ASN A 229 11.78 5.34 12.41
C ASN A 229 13.30 5.29 12.67
N LEU A 230 14.10 5.83 11.74
CA LEU A 230 15.57 5.80 11.80
C LEU A 230 16.18 6.68 12.90
N ALA A 231 15.38 7.57 13.52
CA ALA A 231 15.80 8.40 14.65
C ALA A 231 15.50 7.74 16.01
N GLY A 232 14.37 7.05 16.14
CA GLY A 232 14.01 6.26 17.32
C GLY A 232 14.65 4.87 17.38
N GLU A 233 15.06 4.33 16.23
CA GLU A 233 15.36 2.90 16.04
C GLU A 233 14.15 2.00 16.30
N GLU A 234 12.98 2.48 15.90
CA GLU A 234 11.67 1.84 16.04
C GLU A 234 11.15 1.38 14.67
N LEU A 235 10.31 0.34 14.69
CA LEU A 235 9.68 -0.26 13.51
C LEU A 235 8.21 -0.44 13.82
N ASP A 236 7.37 0.41 13.24
CA ASP A 236 5.94 0.44 13.48
C ASP A 236 5.25 -0.39 12.38
N ILE A 237 4.56 -1.45 12.79
CA ILE A 237 3.73 -2.27 11.90
C ILE A 237 2.33 -1.68 11.86
N LEU A 238 1.80 -1.48 10.65
CA LEU A 238 0.56 -0.71 10.44
C LEU A 238 -0.60 -1.66 10.25
N ASP A 239 -1.57 -1.62 11.17
CA ASP A 239 -2.81 -2.40 11.11
C ASP A 239 -3.83 -1.75 10.15
N LEU A 240 -3.40 -1.52 8.91
CA LEU A 240 -4.21 -0.98 7.84
C LEU A 240 -5.02 -2.13 7.23
N ASN A 241 -6.29 -2.25 7.64
CA ASN A 241 -7.25 -3.15 7.00
C ASN A 241 -7.76 -2.60 5.65
N LYS A 242 -6.81 -2.32 4.75
CA LYS A 242 -6.96 -1.81 3.38
C LYS A 242 -5.81 -2.34 2.52
N SER A 243 -6.06 -2.56 1.24
CA SER A 243 -4.98 -2.86 0.29
C SER A 243 -4.50 -1.58 -0.39
N LEU A 244 -3.21 -1.32 -0.28
CA LEU A 244 -2.55 -0.12 -0.77
C LEU A 244 -1.38 -0.51 -1.69
N TYR A 245 -1.29 0.06 -2.89
CA TYR A 245 -0.17 -0.23 -3.81
C TYR A 245 1.09 0.59 -3.50
N ALA A 246 0.92 1.74 -2.85
CA ALA A 246 1.99 2.60 -2.37
C ALA A 246 1.57 3.23 -1.05
N VAL A 247 2.52 3.39 -0.12
CA VAL A 247 2.30 4.02 1.20
C VAL A 247 3.43 5.00 1.50
N GLU A 248 3.08 6.19 1.96
CA GLU A 248 3.97 7.25 2.42
C GLU A 248 3.59 7.75 3.83
N HIS A 249 4.57 8.29 4.56
CA HIS A 249 4.39 8.85 5.90
C HIS A 249 5.32 10.04 6.11
N ASN A 250 4.80 11.12 6.71
CA ASN A 250 5.55 12.37 6.94
C ASN A 250 5.84 12.64 8.43
N SER A 251 5.81 11.60 9.29
CA SER A 251 5.83 11.66 10.77
C SER A 251 4.52 12.02 11.47
N ARG A 252 3.48 12.46 10.73
CA ARG A 252 2.18 12.85 11.32
C ARG A 252 0.98 12.17 10.67
N VAL A 253 1.02 12.01 9.35
CA VAL A 253 -0.08 11.48 8.55
C VAL A 253 0.43 10.50 7.50
N TRP A 254 -0.43 9.52 7.23
CA TRP A 254 -0.33 8.56 6.16
C TRP A 254 -0.85 9.14 4.85
N LEU A 255 -0.32 8.62 3.76
CA LEU A 255 -0.90 8.67 2.42
C LEU A 255 -0.75 7.29 1.81
N GLY A 256 -1.82 6.75 1.21
CA GLY A 256 -1.73 5.47 0.49
C GLY A 256 -2.68 5.42 -0.70
N GLY A 257 -2.20 4.98 -1.86
CA GLY A 257 -3.05 4.75 -3.02
C GLY A 257 -3.73 3.38 -2.94
N MET A 258 -5.05 3.31 -3.12
CA MET A 258 -5.84 2.08 -2.97
C MET A 258 -5.73 1.17 -4.19
N VAL A 259 -5.84 -0.16 -4.00
CA VAL A 259 -5.71 -1.13 -5.10
C VAL A 259 -7.03 -1.19 -5.89
N GLY A 260 -6.93 -1.30 -7.22
CA GLY A 260 -8.08 -1.15 -8.12
C GLY A 260 -8.45 0.32 -8.36
N GLU A 261 -8.68 1.07 -7.29
CA GLU A 261 -9.09 2.47 -7.32
C GLU A 261 -7.91 3.45 -7.49
N SER A 262 -7.29 3.48 -8.68
CA SER A 262 -6.07 4.27 -8.96
C SER A 262 -6.17 5.81 -8.76
N GLU A 263 -7.36 6.32 -8.48
CA GLU A 263 -7.68 7.74 -8.25
C GLU A 263 -8.14 8.01 -6.80
N GLN A 264 -8.29 6.97 -5.96
CA GLN A 264 -8.66 7.09 -4.54
C GLN A 264 -7.44 6.90 -3.62
N TYR A 265 -7.30 7.79 -2.65
CA TYR A 265 -6.20 7.78 -1.68
C TYR A 265 -6.71 7.73 -0.25
N PHE A 266 -6.17 6.80 0.54
CA PHE A 266 -6.18 6.80 2.00
C PHE A 266 -5.31 7.94 2.54
N TYR A 267 -5.77 8.65 3.56
CA TYR A 267 -5.11 9.82 4.11
C TYR A 267 -5.42 10.02 5.61
N GLY A 268 -4.52 10.69 6.33
CA GLY A 268 -4.75 11.10 7.72
C GLY A 268 -4.03 10.23 8.74
N THR A 269 -4.70 9.90 9.85
CA THR A 269 -4.08 9.17 10.98
C THR A 269 -4.82 7.86 11.25
N GLU A 270 -4.21 6.93 12.01
CA GLU A 270 -4.88 5.71 12.44
C GLU A 270 -6.14 5.99 13.30
N GLU A 271 -6.13 7.06 14.10
CA GLU A 271 -7.29 7.49 14.90
C GLU A 271 -8.36 8.23 14.05
N VAL A 272 -7.97 8.81 12.92
CA VAL A 272 -8.82 9.61 12.03
C VAL A 272 -8.49 9.28 10.57
N PRO A 273 -8.97 8.13 10.06
CA PRO A 273 -8.78 7.73 8.67
C PRO A 273 -9.74 8.51 7.76
N GLN A 274 -9.20 9.05 6.68
CA GLN A 274 -9.94 9.80 5.67
C GLN A 274 -9.56 9.31 4.27
N SER A 275 -10.36 9.65 3.27
CA SER A 275 -9.99 9.48 1.87
C SER A 275 -10.25 10.74 1.05
N PHE A 276 -9.58 10.84 -0.09
CA PHE A 276 -9.95 11.78 -1.15
C PHE A 276 -9.86 11.10 -2.52
N GLN A 277 -10.76 11.52 -3.41
CA GLN A 277 -10.73 11.19 -4.82
C GLN A 277 -10.03 12.31 -5.59
N LEU A 278 -9.18 11.95 -6.54
CA LEU A 278 -8.61 12.89 -7.52
C LEU A 278 -9.17 12.66 -8.94
N GLU A 279 -8.76 13.46 -9.90
CA GLU A 279 -9.11 13.27 -11.32
C GLU A 279 -8.07 12.39 -12.04
N SER A 280 -8.50 11.68 -13.09
CA SER A 280 -7.65 10.77 -13.86
C SER A 280 -6.40 11.45 -14.43
N GLY A 281 -5.22 10.85 -14.20
CA GLY A 281 -3.92 11.42 -14.58
C GLY A 281 -3.28 12.34 -13.53
N THR A 282 -3.83 12.37 -12.31
CA THR A 282 -3.19 13.00 -11.14
C THR A 282 -2.49 11.99 -10.24
N MET A 283 -1.58 12.47 -9.39
CA MET A 283 -0.93 11.68 -8.34
C MET A 283 -0.74 12.50 -7.06
N ALA A 284 -0.87 11.87 -5.90
CA ALA A 284 -0.55 12.46 -4.60
C ALA A 284 0.75 11.89 -4.02
N THR A 285 1.55 12.73 -3.34
CA THR A 285 2.81 12.32 -2.70
C THR A 285 3.22 13.35 -1.62
N PHE A 286 3.97 12.96 -0.58
CA PHE A 286 4.60 13.93 0.33
C PHE A 286 5.92 14.45 -0.24
N VAL A 287 6.17 15.75 -0.05
CA VAL A 287 7.45 16.37 -0.42
C VAL A 287 8.56 15.87 0.52
N ARG A 288 9.76 15.62 -0.01
CA ARG A 288 10.89 15.18 0.81
C ARG A 288 11.25 16.24 1.87
N ASN A 289 11.25 15.81 3.13
CA ASN A 289 11.60 16.61 4.31
C ASN A 289 10.68 17.82 4.54
N SER A 290 9.40 17.71 4.19
CA SER A 290 8.37 18.68 4.55
C SER A 290 7.07 17.97 4.96
N ASP A 291 6.18 18.69 5.64
CA ASP A 291 4.89 18.14 6.10
C ASP A 291 3.85 18.14 4.97
N GLU A 292 4.04 18.95 3.93
CA GLU A 292 3.04 19.23 2.91
C GLU A 292 2.76 18.04 1.97
N LEU A 293 1.47 17.87 1.68
CA LEU A 293 0.98 17.00 0.62
C LEU A 293 1.07 17.73 -0.72
N LEU A 294 1.70 17.09 -1.70
CA LEU A 294 1.79 17.56 -3.08
C LEU A 294 0.89 16.70 -3.96
N ILE A 295 -0.04 17.34 -4.67
CA ILE A 295 -0.77 16.72 -5.79
C ILE A 295 -0.21 17.27 -7.10
N THR A 296 0.03 16.38 -8.05
CA THR A 296 0.54 16.67 -9.39
C THR A 296 -0.50 16.25 -10.42
N GLU A 297 -0.75 17.09 -11.42
CA GLU A 297 -1.67 16.83 -12.53
C GLU A 297 -0.92 16.97 -13.86
N MET A 298 -0.83 15.88 -14.65
CA MET A 298 -0.20 15.91 -15.97
C MET A 298 -1.20 16.31 -17.05
N LYS A 299 -0.95 17.43 -17.74
CA LYS A 299 -1.83 17.92 -18.82
C LYS A 299 -1.45 17.30 -20.16
N GLY A 300 -2.43 17.15 -21.04
CA GLY A 300 -2.25 16.58 -22.40
C GLY A 300 -1.41 17.41 -23.37
N ASP A 301 -0.92 18.59 -22.98
CA ASP A 301 0.06 19.40 -23.72
C ASP A 301 1.50 19.30 -23.17
N GLY A 302 1.71 18.48 -22.14
CA GLY A 302 3.00 18.29 -21.47
C GLY A 302 3.29 19.30 -20.36
N SER A 303 2.37 20.22 -20.04
CA SER A 303 2.46 21.02 -18.82
C SER A 303 2.03 20.22 -17.58
N MET A 304 2.42 20.69 -16.40
CA MET A 304 2.06 20.05 -15.13
C MET A 304 1.60 21.10 -14.12
N ASP A 305 0.42 20.90 -13.52
CA ASP A 305 -0.02 21.69 -12.38
C ASP A 305 0.37 20.98 -11.08
N PHE A 306 0.89 21.74 -10.13
CA PHE A 306 1.32 21.27 -8.81
C PHE A 306 0.56 22.03 -7.74
N TYR A 307 -0.05 21.29 -6.82
CA TYR A 307 -0.92 21.80 -5.76
C TYR A 307 -0.34 21.37 -4.41
N ALA A 308 -0.01 22.32 -3.55
CA ALA A 308 0.48 22.09 -2.19
C ALA A 308 -0.65 22.27 -1.17
N TYR A 309 -0.75 21.32 -0.25
CA TYR A 309 -1.73 21.30 0.84
C TYR A 309 -1.04 21.05 2.18
N HIS A 310 -1.60 21.60 3.26
CA HIS A 310 -1.19 21.26 4.62
C HIS A 310 -1.66 19.85 5.04
N PRO A 311 -1.10 19.24 6.11
CA PRO A 311 -1.49 17.91 6.62
C PRO A 311 -2.97 17.70 7.00
N ASP A 312 -3.78 18.76 7.02
CA ASP A 312 -5.22 18.73 7.29
C ASP A 312 -6.08 18.88 6.01
N GLY A 313 -5.45 18.89 4.83
CA GLY A 313 -6.10 19.08 3.53
C GLY A 313 -6.36 20.54 3.15
N THR A 314 -5.98 21.52 3.99
CA THR A 314 -6.12 22.96 3.66
C THR A 314 -5.23 23.32 2.47
N PHE A 315 -5.78 24.03 1.48
CA PHE A 315 -5.02 24.50 0.31
C PHE A 315 -3.99 25.57 0.71
N TYR A 316 -2.74 25.40 0.25
CA TYR A 316 -1.65 26.32 0.55
C TYR A 316 -1.21 27.13 -0.69
N SER A 317 -0.93 26.46 -1.81
CA SER A 317 -0.51 27.12 -3.07
C SER A 317 -0.69 26.21 -4.28
N MET A 318 -0.71 26.80 -5.47
CA MET A 318 -0.57 26.08 -6.76
C MET A 318 0.51 26.76 -7.63
N MET A 319 1.29 25.99 -8.38
CA MET A 319 2.10 26.47 -9.51
C MET A 319 1.78 25.68 -10.79
N ASN A 320 1.94 26.32 -11.96
CA ASN A 320 1.99 25.64 -13.26
C ASN A 320 3.45 25.58 -13.74
N LEU A 321 3.91 24.39 -14.10
CA LEU A 321 5.19 24.18 -14.78
C LEU A 321 4.93 24.11 -16.31
N PRO A 322 5.47 25.04 -17.12
CA PRO A 322 5.12 25.13 -18.54
C PRO A 322 5.47 23.88 -19.34
N GLY A 323 4.62 23.54 -20.31
CA GLY A 323 4.76 22.34 -21.13
C GLY A 323 5.90 22.41 -22.14
N GLY A 324 6.57 21.27 -22.34
CA GLY A 324 7.60 21.05 -23.34
C GLY A 324 7.65 19.58 -23.74
N THR A 325 8.16 19.26 -24.93
CA THR A 325 8.08 17.91 -25.53
C THR A 325 8.84 16.81 -24.79
N GLU A 326 9.67 17.17 -23.81
CA GLU A 326 10.51 16.27 -23.00
C GLU A 326 10.48 16.67 -21.50
N GLY A 327 9.49 17.47 -21.08
CA GLY A 327 9.45 18.10 -19.75
C GLY A 327 9.12 17.11 -18.62
N TYR A 328 10.04 16.92 -17.68
CA TYR A 328 9.84 16.09 -16.48
C TYR A 328 10.36 16.78 -15.20
N LEU A 329 9.68 16.60 -14.07
CA LEU A 329 10.12 17.08 -12.75
C LEU A 329 11.03 16.00 -12.12
N GLU A 330 12.32 16.27 -12.00
CA GLU A 330 13.29 15.32 -11.42
C GLU A 330 13.31 15.39 -9.88
N SER A 331 13.13 16.57 -9.30
CA SER A 331 13.10 16.73 -7.83
C SER A 331 12.40 18.03 -7.40
N ILE A 332 11.79 17.99 -6.20
CA ILE A 332 11.23 19.15 -5.48
C ILE A 332 11.56 19.02 -3.98
N VAL A 333 12.09 20.09 -3.38
CA VAL A 333 12.63 20.09 -2.00
C VAL A 333 12.37 21.41 -1.28
N TRP A 334 12.00 21.34 0.01
CA TRP A 334 11.79 22.51 0.87
C TRP A 334 13.10 23.20 1.28
N PHE A 335 13.13 24.54 1.19
CA PHE A 335 14.22 25.36 1.69
C PHE A 335 13.72 26.45 2.64
N GLU A 336 13.72 26.13 3.94
CA GLU A 336 13.37 27.02 5.06
C GLU A 336 14.04 28.41 4.97
N ASN A 337 15.32 28.46 4.57
CA ASN A 337 16.08 29.69 4.45
C ASN A 337 15.74 30.54 3.20
N LEU A 338 14.90 30.01 2.30
CA LEU A 338 14.37 30.69 1.13
C LEU A 338 12.84 30.95 1.24
N GLY A 339 12.13 30.19 2.09
CA GLY A 339 10.68 30.32 2.28
C GLY A 339 9.86 29.75 1.11
N GLY A 340 10.39 28.74 0.41
CA GLY A 340 9.76 28.14 -0.77
C GLY A 340 10.44 26.84 -1.17
N TYR A 341 9.88 26.16 -2.18
CA TYR A 341 10.50 24.97 -2.76
C TYR A 341 11.50 25.35 -3.85
N LEU A 342 12.63 24.64 -3.90
CA LEU A 342 13.43 24.54 -5.12
C LEU A 342 13.03 23.27 -5.87
N LEU A 343 13.08 23.31 -7.19
CA LEU A 343 12.80 22.17 -8.06
C LEU A 343 13.72 22.12 -9.28
N THR A 344 14.06 20.91 -9.72
CA THR A 344 14.77 20.65 -10.99
C THR A 344 13.83 20.07 -12.03
N ASN A 345 13.80 20.69 -13.21
CA ASN A 345 13.01 20.23 -14.35
C ASN A 345 13.91 20.09 -15.58
N ILE A 346 13.76 18.97 -16.29
CA ILE A 346 14.51 18.65 -17.49
C ILE A 346 13.80 19.32 -18.68
N GLU A 347 14.47 20.27 -19.36
CA GLU A 347 13.97 20.88 -20.59
C GLU A 347 14.72 20.35 -21.83
N ALA A 348 14.02 20.17 -22.95
CA ALA A 348 14.61 19.76 -24.21
C ALA A 348 15.75 20.72 -24.63
N PRO A 349 16.99 20.24 -24.92
CA PRO A 349 17.35 18.86 -25.27
C PRO A 349 18.01 18.06 -24.12
N GLY A 350 17.42 18.08 -22.92
CA GLY A 350 17.91 17.37 -21.74
C GLY A 350 18.76 18.21 -20.79
N VAL A 351 18.47 19.51 -20.65
CA VAL A 351 19.18 20.42 -19.72
C VAL A 351 18.36 20.56 -18.44
N ASP A 352 18.99 20.33 -17.28
CA ASP A 352 18.36 20.59 -15.99
C ASP A 352 18.25 22.10 -15.74
N LYS A 353 17.05 22.59 -15.43
CA LYS A 353 16.80 23.96 -14.97
C LYS A 353 16.34 23.99 -13.52
N LEU A 354 16.85 24.95 -12.77
CA LEU A 354 16.40 25.27 -11.42
C LEU A 354 15.22 26.26 -11.49
N TYR A 355 14.16 25.96 -10.73
CA TYR A 355 13.10 26.93 -10.44
C TYR A 355 12.89 27.04 -8.92
N PHE A 356 12.32 28.17 -8.51
CA PHE A 356 11.87 28.43 -7.15
C PHE A 356 10.37 28.72 -7.14
N TRP A 357 9.63 27.97 -6.32
CA TRP A 357 8.22 28.16 -6.03
C TRP A 357 8.09 28.99 -4.75
N ASP A 358 7.65 30.24 -4.92
CA ASP A 358 7.57 31.27 -3.89
C ASP A 358 6.22 31.20 -3.15
N LEU A 359 6.17 30.46 -2.04
CA LEU A 359 4.95 30.28 -1.23
C LEU A 359 4.52 31.56 -0.47
N SER A 360 5.26 32.66 -0.59
CA SER A 360 4.81 33.98 -0.11
C SER A 360 3.85 34.67 -1.08
N VAL A 361 3.77 34.19 -2.34
CA VAL A 361 2.86 34.71 -3.37
C VAL A 361 1.50 34.02 -3.26
N SER A 362 0.50 34.72 -2.72
CA SER A 362 -0.84 34.18 -2.51
C SER A 362 -1.55 33.81 -3.82
N VAL A 363 -2.03 32.57 -3.89
CA VAL A 363 -2.86 31.99 -4.95
C VAL A 363 -4.22 31.61 -4.37
N GLU A 364 -5.28 31.63 -5.19
CA GLU A 364 -6.61 31.16 -4.80
C GLU A 364 -6.77 29.68 -5.21
N GLY A 365 -7.42 28.87 -4.37
CA GLY A 365 -7.67 27.44 -4.58
C GLY A 365 -8.78 26.92 -3.66
N GLU A 366 -9.08 25.62 -3.75
CA GLU A 366 -10.06 24.93 -2.88
C GLU A 366 -9.35 23.89 -2.01
N ASP A 367 -9.77 23.76 -0.75
CA ASP A 367 -9.31 22.72 0.17
C ASP A 367 -9.70 21.31 -0.33
N LEU A 368 -8.95 20.28 0.09
CA LEU A 368 -9.27 18.91 -0.28
C LEU A 368 -10.62 18.46 0.28
N LYS A 369 -11.39 17.77 -0.57
CA LYS A 369 -12.72 17.22 -0.24
C LYS A 369 -12.56 15.89 0.49
N LEU A 370 -11.93 15.97 1.67
CA LEU A 370 -11.69 14.82 2.55
C LEU A 370 -13.02 14.23 3.02
N THR A 371 -13.16 12.91 2.84
CA THR A 371 -14.28 12.11 3.31
C THR A 371 -13.83 11.28 4.51
N GLU A 372 -14.64 11.19 5.57
CA GLU A 372 -14.37 10.27 6.68
C GLU A 372 -14.51 8.82 6.18
N LEU A 373 -13.45 8.02 6.26
CA LEU A 373 -13.53 6.59 5.94
C LEU A 373 -14.40 5.90 6.98
N LYS A 374 -15.44 5.21 6.50
CA LYS A 374 -16.38 4.43 7.29
C LYS A 374 -16.69 3.15 6.54
N ASP A 375 -16.91 2.08 7.28
CA ASP A 375 -17.40 0.83 6.73
C ASP A 375 -18.76 1.10 6.07
N GLU A 376 -18.90 0.75 4.79
CA GLU A 376 -20.09 1.09 4.03
C GLU A 376 -21.28 0.26 4.52
N VAL A 377 -22.26 0.93 5.14
CA VAL A 377 -23.51 0.29 5.53
C VAL A 377 -24.31 0.03 4.26
N LEU A 378 -24.20 -1.19 3.73
CA LEU A 378 -24.90 -1.65 2.53
C LEU A 378 -26.43 -1.58 2.73
N THR A 379 -27.02 -0.47 2.28
CA THR A 379 -28.48 -0.25 2.29
C THR A 379 -29.14 -0.59 0.94
N GLY A 380 -30.47 -0.68 0.93
CA GLY A 380 -31.28 -0.90 -0.26
C GLY A 380 -32.78 -0.69 0.04
N ASP A 381 -33.58 -0.57 -1.02
CA ASP A 381 -35.01 -0.21 -1.01
C ASP A 381 -35.89 -1.21 -1.80
N ALA A 382 -35.30 -2.08 -2.64
CA ALA A 382 -36.05 -3.00 -3.51
C ALA A 382 -36.75 -4.14 -2.74
N VAL A 383 -36.23 -4.52 -1.57
CA VAL A 383 -36.88 -5.43 -0.61
C VAL A 383 -36.99 -4.80 0.78
N SER A 384 -37.52 -5.53 1.77
CA SER A 384 -37.69 -5.00 3.12
C SER A 384 -36.35 -4.75 3.81
N ALA A 385 -36.20 -3.59 4.47
CA ALA A 385 -35.03 -3.20 5.27
C ALA A 385 -34.50 -4.29 6.22
N ASP A 386 -35.39 -5.11 6.79
CA ASP A 386 -35.04 -6.24 7.67
C ASP A 386 -34.17 -7.30 6.97
N LEU A 387 -34.20 -7.42 5.62
CA LEU A 387 -33.38 -8.37 4.86
C LEU A 387 -31.96 -7.87 4.61
N TYR A 388 -31.77 -6.59 4.23
CA TYR A 388 -30.42 -6.01 4.13
C TYR A 388 -29.76 -6.01 5.51
N LYS A 389 -30.52 -5.67 6.56
CA LYS A 389 -30.05 -5.79 7.94
C LYS A 389 -29.72 -7.24 8.34
N LYS A 390 -30.50 -8.23 7.89
CA LYS A 390 -30.17 -9.65 8.11
C LYS A 390 -28.87 -10.04 7.40
N ALA A 391 -28.68 -9.62 6.15
CA ALA A 391 -27.45 -9.84 5.39
C ALA A 391 -26.24 -9.25 6.11
N GLN A 392 -26.30 -7.97 6.51
CA GLN A 392 -25.26 -7.33 7.32
C GLN A 392 -25.01 -8.07 8.64
N THR A 393 -26.06 -8.41 9.41
CA THR A 393 -25.91 -9.11 10.71
C THR A 393 -25.26 -10.49 10.58
N ILE A 394 -25.40 -11.16 9.43
CA ILE A 394 -24.71 -12.42 9.14
C ILE A 394 -23.27 -12.16 8.68
N GLY A 395 -23.04 -11.12 7.88
CA GLY A 395 -21.70 -10.70 7.46
C GLY A 395 -20.80 -10.29 8.62
N ASP A 396 -21.28 -9.37 9.45
CA ASP A 396 -20.65 -8.89 10.70
C ASP A 396 -20.26 -10.04 11.65
N LYS A 397 -20.95 -11.17 11.57
CA LYS A 397 -20.78 -12.35 12.44
C LYS A 397 -19.66 -13.29 11.94
N TYR A 398 -19.33 -13.28 10.65
CA TYR A 398 -18.47 -14.28 10.00
C TYR A 398 -17.30 -13.72 9.17
N GLY A 399 -17.11 -12.40 9.12
CA GLY A 399 -16.02 -11.80 8.34
C GLY A 399 -16.29 -11.82 6.82
N VAL A 400 -17.56 -11.68 6.40
CA VAL A 400 -17.94 -11.70 4.98
C VAL A 400 -18.89 -10.56 4.64
N THR A 401 -18.81 -10.05 3.42
CA THR A 401 -19.81 -9.13 2.88
C THR A 401 -20.92 -9.94 2.21
N ILE A 402 -22.19 -9.59 2.44
CA ILE A 402 -23.32 -10.26 1.79
C ILE A 402 -24.20 -9.22 1.10
N LYS A 403 -24.18 -9.19 -0.23
CA LYS A 403 -25.07 -8.36 -1.04
C LYS A 403 -26.34 -9.14 -1.42
N ILE A 404 -27.45 -8.41 -1.51
CA ILE A 404 -28.74 -8.96 -1.96
C ILE A 404 -29.46 -8.00 -2.93
N ALA A 405 -30.36 -8.55 -3.73
CA ALA A 405 -31.28 -7.78 -4.58
C ALA A 405 -30.55 -6.78 -5.51
N GLU A 406 -30.75 -5.47 -5.34
CA GLU A 406 -30.16 -4.44 -6.19
C GLU A 406 -28.69 -4.12 -5.87
N GLN A 407 -28.18 -4.60 -4.74
CA GLN A 407 -26.79 -4.38 -4.29
C GLN A 407 -25.78 -5.24 -5.05
N CYS A 408 -26.25 -6.32 -5.68
CA CYS A 408 -25.41 -7.26 -6.39
C CYS A 408 -25.15 -6.81 -7.83
N ASP A 409 -23.88 -6.78 -8.21
CA ASP A 409 -23.45 -6.55 -9.59
C ASP A 409 -23.94 -7.67 -10.52
N THR A 410 -24.21 -7.36 -11.79
CA THR A 410 -24.83 -8.28 -12.78
C THR A 410 -23.92 -8.73 -13.92
N ASP A 411 -22.75 -8.10 -14.05
CA ASP A 411 -21.83 -8.24 -15.18
C ASP A 411 -20.48 -8.74 -14.66
N TYR A 412 -20.08 -9.95 -15.08
CA TYR A 412 -18.86 -10.64 -14.67
C TYR A 412 -18.15 -11.19 -15.91
N ASN A 413 -16.84 -11.38 -15.84
CA ASN A 413 -15.97 -11.56 -17.02
C ASN A 413 -16.47 -12.62 -18.03
N ASP A 414 -16.96 -13.75 -17.53
CA ASP A 414 -17.47 -14.87 -18.34
C ASP A 414 -18.97 -15.17 -18.09
N TYR A 415 -19.63 -14.44 -17.19
CA TYR A 415 -20.98 -14.73 -16.69
C TYR A 415 -21.88 -13.48 -16.63
N MET A 416 -23.08 -13.60 -17.20
CA MET A 416 -24.18 -12.65 -16.98
C MET A 416 -25.13 -13.25 -15.94
N VAL A 417 -25.56 -12.48 -14.96
CA VAL A 417 -26.43 -12.97 -13.86
C VAL A 417 -27.61 -12.03 -13.59
N GLU A 418 -28.75 -12.59 -13.20
CA GLU A 418 -29.95 -11.81 -12.87
C GLU A 418 -30.03 -11.45 -11.38
N GLN A 419 -30.26 -10.18 -11.04
CA GLN A 419 -30.67 -9.78 -9.69
C GLN A 419 -32.04 -10.40 -9.36
N ASN A 420 -32.19 -10.88 -8.12
CA ASN A 420 -33.38 -11.63 -7.69
C ASN A 420 -34.07 -10.93 -6.52
N LEU A 421 -35.13 -10.18 -6.83
CA LEU A 421 -35.87 -9.33 -5.88
C LEU A 421 -36.93 -10.11 -5.05
N ASN A 422 -36.90 -11.45 -5.05
CA ASN A 422 -37.87 -12.25 -4.31
C ASN A 422 -37.49 -12.37 -2.83
N ALA A 423 -38.15 -11.59 -1.98
CA ALA A 423 -37.91 -11.55 -0.53
C ALA A 423 -37.99 -12.92 0.19
N GLU A 424 -38.81 -13.87 -0.29
CA GLU A 424 -38.88 -15.22 0.29
C GLU A 424 -37.64 -16.05 -0.08
N LYS A 425 -37.20 -15.98 -1.35
CA LYS A 425 -35.93 -16.59 -1.79
C LYS A 425 -34.74 -15.99 -1.04
N ILE A 426 -34.64 -14.65 -0.97
CA ILE A 426 -33.57 -13.94 -0.26
C ILE A 426 -33.53 -14.35 1.21
N SER A 427 -34.66 -14.32 1.91
CA SER A 427 -34.70 -14.68 3.33
C SER A 427 -34.15 -16.08 3.57
N ARG A 428 -34.54 -17.04 2.71
CA ARG A 428 -34.06 -18.43 2.75
C ARG A 428 -32.60 -18.58 2.34
N GLY A 429 -32.13 -17.84 1.33
CA GLY A 429 -30.71 -17.80 0.96
C GLY A 429 -29.85 -17.34 2.14
N LEU A 430 -30.28 -16.29 2.83
CA LEU A 430 -29.65 -15.81 4.06
C LEU A 430 -29.75 -16.82 5.23
N ASP A 431 -30.84 -17.59 5.36
CA ASP A 431 -30.91 -18.70 6.34
C ASP A 431 -29.90 -19.82 6.02
N ILE A 432 -29.64 -20.08 4.73
CA ILE A 432 -28.65 -21.07 4.28
C ILE A 432 -27.23 -20.56 4.52
N ILE A 433 -26.92 -19.30 4.16
CA ILE A 433 -25.59 -18.72 4.45
C ILE A 433 -25.32 -18.72 5.96
N ASP A 434 -26.27 -18.31 6.81
CA ASP A 434 -26.06 -18.31 8.28
C ASP A 434 -25.84 -19.72 8.85
N LEU A 435 -26.54 -20.73 8.30
CA LEU A 435 -26.38 -22.14 8.68
C LEU A 435 -25.04 -22.71 8.22
N SER A 436 -24.67 -22.49 6.96
CA SER A 436 -23.50 -23.11 6.36
C SER A 436 -22.20 -22.44 6.80
N LEU A 437 -22.19 -21.12 7.06
CA LEU A 437 -21.04 -20.49 7.70
C LEU A 437 -20.88 -20.93 9.17
N ALA A 438 -21.95 -21.31 9.86
CA ALA A 438 -21.88 -21.89 11.21
C ALA A 438 -21.24 -23.29 11.27
N SER A 439 -21.05 -23.95 10.12
CA SER A 439 -20.39 -25.26 10.04
C SER A 439 -18.86 -25.17 10.13
N TYR A 440 -18.29 -23.96 9.96
CA TYR A 440 -16.86 -23.71 10.11
C TYR A 440 -16.50 -23.32 11.55
N PRO A 441 -15.26 -23.57 12.02
CA PRO A 441 -14.78 -23.08 13.31
C PRO A 441 -14.75 -21.55 13.40
N ASP A 442 -15.01 -21.01 14.60
CA ASP A 442 -14.84 -19.58 14.89
C ASP A 442 -13.44 -19.11 14.47
N GLY A 443 -13.35 -18.02 13.70
CA GLY A 443 -12.08 -17.45 13.23
C GLY A 443 -11.37 -18.25 12.12
N PHE A 444 -12.03 -19.22 11.47
CA PHE A 444 -11.46 -19.91 10.30
C PHE A 444 -11.53 -19.08 9.01
N ILE A 445 -12.65 -18.38 8.78
CA ILE A 445 -12.88 -17.61 7.55
C ILE A 445 -11.87 -16.45 7.43
N ASP A 446 -11.58 -15.77 8.54
CA ASP A 446 -10.58 -14.69 8.63
C ASP A 446 -9.17 -15.13 8.21
N GLN A 447 -8.88 -16.43 8.27
CA GLN A 447 -7.58 -16.99 7.88
C GLN A 447 -7.48 -17.28 6.37
N LEU A 448 -8.59 -17.24 5.61
CA LEU A 448 -8.59 -17.52 4.17
C LEU A 448 -7.98 -16.38 3.33
N TYR A 449 -7.89 -15.17 3.87
CA TYR A 449 -7.26 -14.03 3.19
C TYR A 449 -5.75 -14.24 2.98
N PHE A 450 -5.21 -13.75 1.86
CA PHE A 450 -3.77 -13.62 1.60
C PHE A 450 -3.50 -12.58 0.50
N GLY A 451 -2.26 -12.09 0.40
CA GLY A 451 -1.88 -11.02 -0.53
C GLY A 451 -2.67 -9.73 -0.28
N TYR A 452 -3.21 -9.16 -1.35
CA TYR A 452 -4.08 -7.97 -1.31
C TYR A 452 -5.56 -8.31 -1.11
N PHE A 453 -5.93 -9.59 -0.97
CA PHE A 453 -7.32 -9.95 -0.70
C PHE A 453 -7.64 -9.70 0.79
N ARG A 454 -8.73 -8.97 1.06
CA ARG A 454 -9.19 -8.59 2.41
C ARG A 454 -10.67 -8.88 2.68
N GLU A 455 -11.42 -9.23 1.65
CA GLU A 455 -12.86 -9.40 1.71
C GLU A 455 -13.27 -10.67 0.96
N ILE A 456 -14.25 -11.38 1.53
CA ILE A 456 -15.04 -12.39 0.82
C ILE A 456 -16.45 -11.81 0.69
N GLU A 457 -16.85 -11.52 -0.55
CA GLU A 457 -18.17 -11.01 -0.91
C GLU A 457 -19.05 -12.17 -1.40
N ILE A 458 -20.29 -12.25 -0.92
CA ILE A 458 -21.26 -13.30 -1.22
C ILE A 458 -22.51 -12.66 -1.84
N ASN A 459 -22.71 -12.88 -3.14
CA ASN A 459 -23.77 -12.26 -3.94
C ASN A 459 -24.92 -13.25 -4.18
N LEU A 460 -26.08 -12.97 -3.58
CA LEU A 460 -27.26 -13.84 -3.69
C LEU A 460 -28.12 -13.46 -4.90
N MET A 461 -28.12 -14.31 -5.92
CA MET A 461 -28.64 -14.01 -7.26
C MET A 461 -29.83 -14.87 -7.69
N GLY A 462 -30.32 -14.59 -8.89
CA GLY A 462 -31.13 -15.51 -9.69
C GLY A 462 -30.24 -16.29 -10.65
N ASN A 463 -30.81 -16.62 -11.81
CA ASN A 463 -30.17 -17.46 -12.82
C ASN A 463 -28.79 -16.91 -13.23
N ILE A 464 -27.82 -17.82 -13.40
CA ILE A 464 -26.49 -17.56 -13.94
C ILE A 464 -26.44 -18.06 -15.39
N TYR A 465 -25.83 -17.28 -16.29
CA TYR A 465 -25.68 -17.61 -17.72
C TYR A 465 -24.23 -17.39 -18.17
N ALA A 466 -23.64 -18.38 -18.84
CA ALA A 466 -22.30 -18.25 -19.44
C ALA A 466 -22.35 -17.44 -20.75
N VAL A 467 -21.45 -16.47 -20.90
CA VAL A 467 -21.48 -15.49 -22.01
C VAL A 467 -21.00 -16.08 -23.35
N ASN A 468 -20.12 -17.10 -23.32
CA ASN A 468 -19.38 -17.57 -24.50
C ASN A 468 -19.57 -19.08 -24.82
N GLN A 469 -20.80 -19.60 -24.79
CA GLN A 469 -21.06 -20.99 -25.22
C GLN A 469 -20.97 -21.16 -26.74
N VAL A 470 -20.06 -22.04 -27.20
CA VAL A 470 -19.90 -22.44 -28.61
C VAL A 470 -20.48 -23.84 -28.80
N GLU A 471 -21.60 -23.95 -29.53
CA GLU A 471 -22.49 -25.13 -29.52
C GLU A 471 -21.95 -26.42 -30.18
N GLU A 472 -20.87 -26.39 -30.95
CA GLU A 472 -20.49 -27.52 -31.82
C GLU A 472 -19.40 -28.47 -31.22
N ASN A 473 -19.87 -29.62 -30.71
CA ASN A 473 -19.10 -30.82 -30.31
C ASN A 473 -18.38 -30.79 -28.94
N LYS A 474 -19.08 -30.40 -27.87
CA LYS A 474 -18.61 -30.53 -26.47
C LYS A 474 -19.36 -31.66 -25.73
N ASN A 475 -18.63 -32.39 -24.89
CA ASN A 475 -19.15 -33.40 -23.94
C ASN A 475 -18.65 -32.99 -22.54
N GLY A 476 -19.50 -32.38 -21.71
CA GLY A 476 -19.06 -31.91 -20.39
C GLY A 476 -20.11 -31.19 -19.57
N PHE A 477 -19.69 -30.15 -18.86
CA PHE A 477 -20.46 -29.42 -17.85
C PHE A 477 -20.78 -28.01 -18.32
N ASP A 478 -22.07 -27.77 -18.62
CA ASP A 478 -22.55 -26.54 -19.28
C ASP A 478 -23.23 -25.56 -18.31
N SER A 479 -23.50 -25.98 -17.07
CA SER A 479 -24.25 -25.22 -16.06
C SER A 479 -23.37 -24.76 -14.90
N PHE A 480 -23.11 -23.46 -14.86
CA PHE A 480 -22.42 -22.77 -13.77
C PHE A 480 -23.48 -22.19 -12.84
N ILE A 481 -23.39 -22.48 -11.54
CA ILE A 481 -24.48 -22.20 -10.58
C ILE A 481 -23.97 -21.63 -9.25
N ALA A 482 -22.68 -21.81 -8.99
CA ALA A 482 -21.86 -20.86 -8.27
C ALA A 482 -20.53 -20.62 -9.02
N PHE A 483 -19.76 -19.62 -8.57
CA PHE A 483 -18.34 -19.43 -8.92
C PHE A 483 -17.67 -18.44 -7.95
N VAL A 484 -16.36 -18.60 -7.69
CA VAL A 484 -15.49 -17.54 -7.14
C VAL A 484 -14.72 -16.81 -8.24
N GLN A 485 -14.99 -15.51 -8.42
CA GLN A 485 -14.11 -14.59 -9.15
C GLN A 485 -13.28 -13.75 -8.17
N SER A 486 -11.99 -13.51 -8.48
CA SER A 486 -11.23 -12.42 -7.85
C SER A 486 -11.52 -11.11 -8.58
N ASN A 487 -11.99 -10.08 -7.86
CA ASN A 487 -12.03 -8.71 -8.37
C ASN A 487 -11.26 -7.80 -7.41
N GLU A 488 -10.34 -6.99 -7.93
CA GLU A 488 -9.57 -5.97 -7.18
C GLU A 488 -9.01 -6.49 -5.84
N GLU A 489 -9.65 -6.15 -4.70
CA GLU A 489 -9.22 -6.49 -3.34
C GLU A 489 -9.98 -7.68 -2.71
N LYS A 490 -10.84 -8.39 -3.47
CA LYS A 490 -11.79 -9.37 -2.90
C LYS A 490 -12.05 -10.63 -3.70
N TYR A 491 -12.48 -11.66 -2.99
CA TYR A 491 -13.09 -12.87 -3.57
C TYR A 491 -14.61 -12.70 -3.61
N VAL A 492 -15.17 -12.60 -4.82
CA VAL A 492 -16.62 -12.52 -5.03
C VAL A 492 -17.13 -13.92 -5.34
N MET A 493 -17.95 -14.47 -4.44
CA MET A 493 -18.73 -15.68 -4.65
C MET A 493 -20.14 -15.30 -5.13
N VAL A 494 -20.63 -15.94 -6.20
CA VAL A 494 -21.97 -15.68 -6.74
C VAL A 494 -22.81 -16.95 -6.65
N PHE A 495 -24.06 -16.88 -6.16
CA PHE A 495 -24.93 -18.06 -5.96
C PHE A 495 -26.35 -17.88 -6.52
N ASP A 496 -26.84 -18.83 -7.33
CA ASP A 496 -28.24 -18.85 -7.77
C ASP A 496 -29.18 -19.43 -6.69
N MET A 497 -29.98 -18.56 -6.07
CA MET A 497 -31.03 -18.95 -5.11
C MET A 497 -32.14 -19.83 -5.73
N GLY A 498 -32.14 -20.04 -7.05
CA GLY A 498 -32.93 -21.04 -7.75
C GLY A 498 -32.69 -22.48 -7.28
N ARG A 499 -31.48 -22.82 -6.80
CA ARG A 499 -31.13 -24.17 -6.31
C ARG A 499 -31.72 -24.54 -4.95
N GLY A 500 -32.27 -23.58 -4.20
CA GLY A 500 -32.93 -23.84 -2.92
C GLY A 500 -31.96 -24.48 -1.91
N GLN A 501 -32.20 -25.73 -1.50
CA GLN A 501 -31.32 -26.39 -0.52
C GLN A 501 -29.97 -26.83 -1.08
N LEU A 502 -29.84 -27.00 -2.40
CA LEU A 502 -28.57 -27.39 -3.01
C LEU A 502 -27.55 -26.24 -3.03
N MET A 503 -27.94 -25.03 -2.58
CA MET A 503 -27.06 -23.87 -2.37
C MET A 503 -26.11 -24.07 -1.16
N GLU A 504 -26.48 -24.91 -0.19
CA GLU A 504 -25.60 -25.28 0.92
C GLU A 504 -24.36 -26.05 0.41
N GLN A 505 -24.58 -26.99 -0.52
CA GLN A 505 -23.51 -27.70 -1.22
C GLN A 505 -22.58 -26.74 -1.96
N ASP A 506 -23.17 -25.85 -2.78
CA ASP A 506 -22.40 -24.89 -3.56
C ASP A 506 -21.53 -23.98 -2.67
N LEU A 507 -22.03 -23.55 -1.51
CA LEU A 507 -21.23 -22.74 -0.59
C LEU A 507 -20.03 -23.52 -0.04
N TYR A 508 -20.22 -24.77 0.39
CA TYR A 508 -19.09 -25.60 0.86
C TYR A 508 -18.07 -25.88 -0.26
N HIS A 509 -18.54 -25.99 -1.50
CA HIS A 509 -17.71 -26.18 -2.70
C HIS A 509 -16.84 -24.95 -3.00
N GLU A 510 -17.43 -23.76 -3.12
CA GLU A 510 -16.68 -22.51 -3.41
C GLU A 510 -15.75 -22.10 -2.26
N PHE A 511 -16.09 -22.43 -1.00
CA PHE A 511 -15.18 -22.25 0.13
C PHE A 511 -14.00 -23.22 0.10
N ALA A 512 -14.18 -24.47 -0.34
CA ALA A 512 -13.06 -25.40 -0.53
C ALA A 512 -12.02 -24.85 -1.53
N HIS A 513 -12.47 -24.17 -2.60
CA HIS A 513 -11.59 -23.47 -3.54
C HIS A 513 -10.80 -22.30 -2.90
N LEU A 514 -11.29 -21.67 -1.83
CA LEU A 514 -10.50 -20.70 -1.05
C LEU A 514 -9.51 -21.38 -0.09
N ILE A 515 -9.92 -22.48 0.55
CA ILE A 515 -9.06 -23.29 1.44
C ILE A 515 -7.85 -23.82 0.66
N ASP A 516 -8.09 -24.36 -0.54
CA ASP A 516 -7.04 -24.78 -1.50
C ASP A 516 -6.10 -23.63 -1.88
N LYS A 517 -6.65 -22.48 -2.30
CA LYS A 517 -5.84 -21.29 -2.67
C LYS A 517 -4.95 -20.83 -1.51
N LYS A 518 -5.47 -20.85 -0.27
CA LYS A 518 -4.71 -20.50 0.94
C LYS A 518 -3.60 -21.51 1.24
N MET A 519 -3.86 -22.82 1.14
CA MET A 519 -2.83 -23.85 1.35
C MET A 519 -1.76 -23.83 0.25
N GLN A 520 -2.13 -23.61 -1.01
CA GLN A 520 -1.17 -23.43 -2.10
C GLN A 520 -0.32 -22.17 -1.90
N ASN A 521 -0.90 -21.05 -1.43
CA ASN A 521 -0.12 -19.86 -1.09
C ASN A 521 0.96 -20.12 -0.03
N LEU A 522 0.67 -20.96 0.97
CA LEU A 522 1.66 -21.37 1.98
C LEU A 522 2.78 -22.21 1.34
N VAL A 523 2.45 -23.17 0.46
CA VAL A 523 3.44 -23.97 -0.29
C VAL A 523 4.31 -23.09 -1.19
N ASP A 524 3.71 -22.16 -1.94
CA ASP A 524 4.43 -21.24 -2.85
C ASP A 524 5.39 -20.31 -2.09
N ARG A 525 5.03 -19.95 -0.85
CA ARG A 525 5.88 -19.19 0.09
C ARG A 525 6.97 -20.05 0.77
N GLY A 526 7.01 -21.36 0.51
CA GLY A 526 7.99 -22.28 1.07
C GLY A 526 7.70 -22.73 2.51
N GLU A 527 6.47 -22.51 3.00
CA GLU A 527 6.05 -22.98 4.33
C GLU A 527 5.98 -24.51 4.38
N LYS A 528 6.25 -25.08 5.56
CA LYS A 528 6.30 -26.54 5.75
C LYS A 528 4.94 -27.12 6.13
N VAL A 529 3.95 -26.89 5.29
CA VAL A 529 2.63 -27.52 5.40
C VAL A 529 2.63 -28.94 4.81
N LYS A 530 1.72 -29.79 5.26
CA LYS A 530 1.46 -31.13 4.69
C LYS A 530 0.92 -31.11 3.26
N PHE A 531 0.29 -30.01 2.84
CA PHE A 531 -0.41 -29.92 1.56
C PHE A 531 0.54 -30.15 0.37
N SER A 532 0.12 -31.05 -0.52
CA SER A 532 0.92 -31.51 -1.66
C SER A 532 0.02 -32.14 -2.72
N GLU A 533 0.15 -31.66 -3.96
CA GLU A 533 -0.51 -32.24 -5.14
C GLU A 533 0.00 -33.64 -5.48
N GLU A 534 1.29 -33.94 -5.26
CA GLU A 534 1.84 -35.30 -5.43
C GLU A 534 1.18 -36.26 -4.44
N ARG A 535 1.01 -35.85 -3.19
CA ARG A 535 0.33 -36.67 -2.18
C ARG A 535 -1.17 -36.81 -2.47
N TRP A 536 -1.86 -35.74 -2.93
CA TRP A 536 -3.26 -35.86 -3.36
C TRP A 536 -3.41 -36.84 -4.54
N ALA A 537 -2.59 -36.69 -5.58
CA ALA A 537 -2.58 -37.58 -6.74
C ALA A 537 -2.28 -39.05 -6.37
N SER A 538 -1.48 -39.29 -5.31
CA SER A 538 -1.22 -40.65 -4.80
C SER A 538 -2.42 -41.34 -4.13
N LEU A 539 -3.55 -40.64 -3.96
CA LEU A 539 -4.83 -41.20 -3.48
C LEU A 539 -5.80 -41.55 -4.61
N ASN A 540 -5.41 -41.31 -5.87
CA ASN A 540 -6.19 -41.69 -7.05
C ASN A 540 -5.87 -43.12 -7.52
N PRO A 541 -6.72 -43.74 -8.37
CA PRO A 541 -6.45 -45.05 -8.96
C PRO A 541 -5.12 -45.12 -9.74
N ASP A 542 -4.46 -46.28 -9.70
CA ASP A 542 -3.22 -46.55 -10.46
C ASP A 542 -3.38 -46.21 -11.96
N GLY A 543 -2.69 -45.15 -12.41
CA GLY A 543 -2.72 -44.70 -13.80
C GLY A 543 -3.92 -43.82 -14.18
N PHE A 544 -4.60 -43.22 -13.20
CA PHE A 544 -5.54 -42.11 -13.43
C PHE A 544 -4.79 -40.78 -13.64
N ASP A 545 -5.19 -40.05 -14.68
CA ASP A 545 -4.87 -38.63 -14.90
C ASP A 545 -6.20 -37.85 -15.03
N TYR A 546 -6.25 -36.63 -14.46
CA TYR A 546 -7.36 -35.68 -14.66
C TYR A 546 -7.43 -35.19 -16.12
N CYS A 547 -8.60 -34.79 -16.60
CA CYS A 547 -8.76 -34.34 -18.00
C CYS A 547 -8.43 -32.87 -18.25
N TYR A 548 -8.37 -32.03 -17.20
CA TYR A 548 -8.10 -30.59 -17.27
C TYR A 548 -9.00 -29.82 -18.25
N SER A 549 -10.25 -30.26 -18.45
CA SER A 549 -11.29 -29.54 -19.20
C SER A 549 -12.68 -29.79 -18.63
N TYR A 550 -13.47 -28.72 -18.53
CA TYR A 550 -14.90 -28.79 -18.19
C TYR A 550 -15.79 -29.24 -19.36
N THR A 551 -15.34 -29.12 -20.62
CA THR A 551 -16.19 -29.29 -21.80
C THR A 551 -15.78 -30.43 -22.74
N ASP A 552 -14.63 -31.05 -22.48
CA ASP A 552 -14.00 -32.05 -23.34
C ASP A 552 -13.69 -33.31 -22.49
N VAL A 553 -14.67 -33.73 -21.70
CA VAL A 553 -14.57 -34.84 -20.75
C VAL A 553 -14.51 -36.16 -21.52
N PRO A 554 -13.48 -37.03 -21.30
CA PRO A 554 -13.35 -38.27 -22.05
C PRO A 554 -14.54 -39.21 -21.85
N ASP A 555 -15.12 -39.73 -22.94
CA ASP A 555 -16.24 -40.68 -22.92
C ASP A 555 -16.02 -41.88 -21.97
N SER A 556 -14.77 -42.30 -21.74
CA SER A 556 -14.43 -43.39 -20.82
C SER A 556 -14.78 -43.10 -19.35
N TYR A 557 -14.74 -41.82 -18.93
CA TYR A 557 -15.05 -41.41 -17.55
C TYR A 557 -16.50 -41.73 -17.14
N TYR A 558 -17.40 -41.92 -18.11
CA TYR A 558 -18.81 -42.29 -17.87
C TYR A 558 -19.02 -43.80 -17.64
N TYR A 559 -17.97 -44.64 -17.77
CA TYR A 559 -18.11 -46.10 -17.81
C TYR A 559 -16.99 -46.90 -17.13
N ASP A 560 -15.94 -46.26 -16.60
CA ASP A 560 -14.74 -46.94 -16.08
C ASP A 560 -14.80 -47.32 -14.57
N GLY A 561 -15.77 -46.78 -13.82
CA GLY A 561 -16.17 -47.31 -12.50
C GLY A 561 -15.25 -46.95 -11.34
N TYR A 562 -14.66 -45.75 -11.35
CA TYR A 562 -13.85 -45.22 -10.24
C TYR A 562 -14.69 -44.57 -9.11
N ASP A 563 -15.94 -44.99 -8.95
CA ASP A 563 -16.89 -44.54 -7.92
C ASP A 563 -16.30 -44.68 -6.50
N ASP A 564 -15.38 -45.64 -6.29
CA ASP A 564 -14.64 -45.87 -5.04
C ASP A 564 -13.67 -44.72 -4.64
N PHE A 565 -13.39 -43.78 -5.56
CA PHE A 565 -12.35 -42.75 -5.44
C PHE A 565 -12.80 -41.32 -5.78
N PHE A 566 -13.95 -41.15 -6.44
CA PHE A 566 -14.45 -39.85 -6.88
C PHE A 566 -15.95 -39.74 -6.60
N ILE A 567 -16.40 -38.59 -6.10
CA ILE A 567 -17.82 -38.34 -5.81
C ILE A 567 -18.68 -38.45 -7.08
N ASP A 568 -18.12 -38.03 -8.23
CA ASP A 568 -18.74 -38.06 -9.54
C ASP A 568 -17.72 -37.82 -10.68
N ILE A 569 -18.23 -37.56 -11.88
CA ILE A 569 -17.45 -37.23 -13.09
C ILE A 569 -16.87 -35.80 -13.04
N TYR A 570 -17.48 -34.86 -12.29
CA TYR A 570 -16.99 -33.48 -12.16
C TYR A 570 -15.70 -33.43 -11.34
N SER A 571 -15.66 -34.23 -10.27
CA SER A 571 -14.49 -34.53 -9.42
C SER A 571 -13.25 -35.02 -10.19
N ARG A 572 -13.37 -35.32 -11.49
CA ARG A 572 -12.30 -35.85 -12.34
C ARG A 572 -11.79 -34.83 -13.36
N THR A 573 -12.32 -33.61 -13.34
CA THR A 573 -11.92 -32.51 -14.24
C THR A 573 -10.57 -31.91 -13.82
N PHE A 574 -10.43 -31.51 -12.55
CA PHE A 574 -9.21 -30.96 -11.94
C PHE A 574 -9.02 -31.47 -10.50
N PRO A 575 -7.79 -31.45 -9.94
CA PRO A 575 -7.55 -31.78 -8.53
C PRO A 575 -8.30 -30.89 -7.53
N THR A 576 -8.54 -29.63 -7.90
CA THR A 576 -9.35 -28.67 -7.13
C THR A 576 -10.80 -29.12 -7.02
N GLU A 577 -11.41 -29.54 -8.13
CA GLU A 577 -12.81 -29.99 -8.13
C GLU A 577 -12.98 -31.30 -7.35
N ASP A 578 -12.00 -32.19 -7.42
CA ASP A 578 -11.95 -33.42 -6.61
C ASP A 578 -12.00 -33.10 -5.11
N ARG A 579 -11.13 -32.19 -4.65
CA ARG A 579 -11.10 -31.72 -3.24
C ARG A 579 -12.38 -30.99 -2.86
N ALA A 580 -12.89 -30.11 -3.72
CA ALA A 580 -14.11 -29.36 -3.47
C ALA A 580 -15.35 -30.26 -3.37
N ARG A 581 -15.51 -31.26 -4.26
CA ARG A 581 -16.61 -32.25 -4.18
C ARG A 581 -16.49 -33.15 -2.95
N VAL A 582 -15.27 -33.59 -2.59
CA VAL A 582 -15.02 -34.37 -1.36
C VAL A 582 -15.36 -33.57 -0.10
N MET A 583 -14.91 -32.31 -0.02
CA MET A 583 -15.18 -31.40 1.10
C MET A 583 -16.67 -31.08 1.23
N GLU A 584 -17.33 -30.74 0.13
CA GLU A 584 -18.78 -30.52 0.03
C GLU A 584 -19.57 -31.71 0.61
N TYR A 585 -19.26 -32.93 0.16
CA TYR A 585 -19.98 -34.13 0.57
C TYR A 585 -19.72 -34.50 2.03
N ALA A 586 -18.52 -34.20 2.56
CA ALA A 586 -18.24 -34.32 3.98
C ALA A 586 -19.02 -33.30 4.82
N MET A 587 -19.08 -32.04 4.39
CA MET A 587 -19.76 -30.96 5.11
C MET A 587 -21.28 -31.16 5.20
N ILE A 588 -21.95 -31.65 4.15
CA ILE A 588 -23.38 -32.01 4.21
C ILE A 588 -23.66 -33.30 4.98
N GLY A 589 -22.63 -34.06 5.39
CA GLY A 589 -22.77 -35.35 6.06
C GLY A 589 -23.26 -36.47 5.14
N ALA A 590 -22.66 -36.64 3.96
CA ALA A 590 -22.99 -37.72 3.03
C ALA A 590 -22.37 -39.06 3.44
N GLU A 591 -22.67 -39.54 4.66
CA GLU A 591 -22.06 -40.70 5.34
C GLU A 591 -21.87 -41.92 4.42
N PHE A 592 -22.90 -42.27 3.64
CA PHE A 592 -22.86 -43.38 2.67
C PHE A 592 -21.65 -43.35 1.72
N CYS A 593 -21.19 -42.17 1.30
CA CYS A 593 -20.03 -42.04 0.41
C CYS A 593 -18.72 -42.45 1.11
N PHE A 594 -18.56 -42.16 2.39
CA PHE A 594 -17.33 -42.44 3.13
C PHE A 594 -17.36 -43.83 3.79
N ASP A 595 -18.54 -44.27 4.25
CA ASP A 595 -18.78 -45.63 4.74
C ASP A 595 -18.55 -46.73 3.67
N THR A 596 -18.86 -46.41 2.40
CA THR A 596 -18.86 -47.40 1.30
C THR A 596 -17.56 -47.42 0.50
N TYR A 597 -16.87 -46.27 0.38
CA TYR A 597 -15.80 -46.06 -0.59
C TYR A 597 -14.50 -45.59 0.09
N PRO A 598 -13.57 -46.50 0.43
CA PRO A 598 -12.37 -46.16 1.19
C PRO A 598 -11.49 -45.08 0.56
N GLY A 599 -11.43 -44.98 -0.77
CA GLY A 599 -10.63 -43.96 -1.47
C GLY A 599 -11.12 -42.53 -1.20
N LEU A 600 -12.43 -42.33 -0.97
CA LEU A 600 -12.99 -41.05 -0.54
C LEU A 600 -12.66 -40.75 0.93
N THR A 601 -12.56 -41.78 1.77
CA THR A 601 -12.19 -41.66 3.19
C THR A 601 -10.71 -41.33 3.36
N ASP A 602 -9.82 -42.01 2.65
CA ASP A 602 -8.37 -41.67 2.59
C ASP A 602 -8.16 -40.22 2.11
N LYS A 603 -8.98 -39.75 1.17
CA LYS A 603 -8.99 -38.37 0.66
C LYS A 603 -9.41 -37.34 1.70
N ILE A 604 -10.55 -37.51 2.37
CA ILE A 604 -11.00 -36.54 3.40
C ILE A 604 -10.13 -36.61 4.66
N GLU A 605 -9.53 -37.75 5.02
CA GLU A 605 -8.54 -37.84 6.09
C GLU A 605 -7.33 -36.96 5.79
N TYR A 606 -6.71 -37.15 4.62
CA TYR A 606 -5.55 -36.35 4.20
C TYR A 606 -5.87 -34.86 4.05
N TYR A 607 -7.05 -34.50 3.53
CA TYR A 607 -7.46 -33.09 3.42
C TYR A 607 -7.69 -32.45 4.79
N SER A 608 -8.30 -33.17 5.74
CA SER A 608 -8.45 -32.74 7.13
C SER A 608 -7.11 -32.55 7.82
N GLU A 609 -6.18 -33.49 7.61
CA GLU A 609 -4.80 -33.37 8.09
C GLU A 609 -4.09 -32.12 7.54
N CYS A 610 -4.29 -31.77 6.27
CA CYS A 610 -3.72 -30.56 5.67
C CYS A 610 -4.31 -29.29 6.29
N ILE A 611 -5.64 -29.21 6.45
CA ILE A 611 -6.31 -28.04 7.03
C ILE A 611 -5.87 -27.84 8.49
N ARG A 612 -5.77 -28.90 9.31
CA ARG A 612 -5.29 -28.77 10.70
C ARG A 612 -3.80 -28.43 10.85
N ASP A 613 -3.02 -28.55 9.78
CA ASP A 613 -1.58 -28.29 9.73
C ASP A 613 -1.27 -26.89 9.15
N ALA A 614 -2.12 -26.39 8.26
CA ALA A 614 -1.97 -25.11 7.57
C ALA A 614 -2.65 -23.90 8.26
N PHE A 615 -3.57 -24.13 9.20
CA PHE A 615 -4.38 -23.09 9.85
C PHE A 615 -4.20 -23.09 11.38
N ASP A 616 -4.43 -21.94 12.03
CA ASP A 616 -4.50 -21.88 13.50
C ASP A 616 -5.81 -22.55 13.98
N THR A 617 -5.63 -23.71 14.60
CA THR A 617 -6.71 -24.54 15.17
C THR A 617 -7.03 -24.20 16.63
N THR A 618 -6.49 -23.11 17.17
CA THR A 618 -6.71 -22.67 18.56
C THR A 618 -8.20 -22.41 18.82
N GLY A 619 -8.82 -23.23 19.67
CA GLY A 619 -10.24 -23.12 20.03
C GLY A 619 -11.20 -23.92 19.15
N TRP A 620 -10.72 -24.55 18.06
CA TRP A 620 -11.52 -25.42 17.21
C TRP A 620 -12.04 -26.65 17.98
N PRO A 621 -13.16 -27.26 17.54
CA PRO A 621 -13.63 -28.52 18.11
C PRO A 621 -12.61 -29.66 17.86
N GLU A 622 -12.65 -30.66 18.75
CA GLU A 622 -11.84 -31.89 18.66
C GLU A 622 -12.09 -32.66 17.35
N VAL A 623 -13.30 -32.54 16.79
CA VAL A 623 -13.65 -33.01 15.44
C VAL A 623 -14.48 -31.92 14.76
N THR A 624 -14.06 -31.45 13.58
CA THR A 624 -14.79 -30.44 12.78
C THR A 624 -15.95 -31.06 12.00
N LYS A 625 -16.71 -30.24 11.26
CA LYS A 625 -17.89 -30.70 10.51
C LYS A 625 -17.55 -31.67 9.38
N TRP A 626 -16.45 -31.45 8.66
CA TRP A 626 -16.00 -32.34 7.57
C TRP A 626 -15.34 -33.61 8.11
N GLU A 627 -14.64 -33.53 9.24
CA GLU A 627 -14.05 -34.69 9.93
C GLU A 627 -15.09 -35.65 10.54
N GLU A 628 -16.38 -35.29 10.58
CA GLU A 628 -17.41 -36.19 11.09
C GLU A 628 -17.50 -37.51 10.30
N MET A 629 -17.10 -37.51 9.02
CA MET A 629 -17.08 -38.71 8.18
C MET A 629 -15.97 -39.71 8.57
N LEU A 630 -14.93 -39.26 9.28
CA LEU A 630 -13.84 -40.11 9.76
C LEU A 630 -14.24 -40.98 10.96
N LYS A 631 -15.39 -40.69 11.59
CA LYS A 631 -15.90 -41.39 12.78
C LYS A 631 -16.37 -42.83 12.49
N TYR A 632 -16.33 -43.27 11.24
CA TYR A 632 -16.82 -44.56 10.77
C TYR A 632 -15.70 -45.59 10.48
N VAL A 633 -14.45 -45.26 10.83
CA VAL A 633 -13.27 -46.13 10.69
C VAL A 633 -12.89 -46.77 12.03
N ASP A 634 -13.35 -48.02 12.29
CA ASP A 634 -13.14 -48.78 13.56
C ASP A 634 -13.00 -50.30 13.31
#